data_AF-A0A538P4X2-F1
#
_entry.id   AF-A0A538P4X2-F1
#
_cell.length_a   1.000
_cell.length_b   1.000
_cell.length_c   1.000
_cell.angle_alpha   90.00
_cell.angle_beta   90.00
_cell.angle_gamma   90.00
#
_symmetry.space_group_name_H-M   'P 1'
#
loop_
_entity.id
_entity.type
_entity.pdbx_description
1 polymer ?
#
loop_
_entity_poly.entity_id
_entity_poly.type
_entity_poly.pdbx_seq_one_letter_code
_entity_poly.pdbx_strand_id
1 'polypeptide(L)' 'MNKTTTETRPPGTHERAEVGPTMQGSDILVTALEREGVDTIFAYPGGASMELHQALTRSKKIRTILP' A
#
# COMPACT_ATOMS: atom_id res chain seq x y z
N MET A 1 20.94 -46.97 -21.69
CA MET A 1 19.77 -46.08 -21.85
C MET A 1 19.26 -45.65 -20.49
N ASN A 2 19.78 -44.54 -19.98
CA ASN A 2 19.49 -43.94 -18.67
C ASN A 2 18.42 -42.87 -18.89
N LYS A 3 17.21 -43.12 -18.36
CA LYS A 3 16.09 -42.18 -18.41
C LYS A 3 16.31 -41.11 -17.34
N THR A 4 16.50 -39.87 -17.76
CA THR A 4 16.55 -38.69 -16.90
C THR A 4 15.14 -38.39 -16.39
N THR A 5 14.90 -38.57 -15.10
CA THR A 5 13.67 -38.14 -14.43
C THR A 5 13.84 -36.69 -14.01
N THR A 6 13.11 -35.79 -14.66
CA THR A 6 13.01 -34.37 -14.29
C THR A 6 12.16 -34.24 -13.03
N GLU A 7 12.75 -33.84 -11.91
CA GLU A 7 12.01 -33.49 -10.68
C GLU A 7 11.32 -32.13 -10.86
N THR A 8 9.98 -32.16 -10.96
CA THR A 8 9.14 -30.95 -10.83
C THR A 8 9.06 -30.59 -9.34
N ARG A 9 9.79 -29.56 -8.90
CA ARG A 9 9.66 -29.01 -7.54
C ARG A 9 8.23 -28.48 -7.34
N PRO A 10 7.55 -28.81 -6.22
CA PRO A 10 6.25 -28.24 -5.91
C PRO A 10 6.40 -26.71 -5.77
N PRO A 11 5.40 -25.92 -6.21
CA PRO A 11 5.43 -24.47 -6.03
C PRO A 11 5.57 -24.19 -4.53
N GLY A 12 6.67 -23.52 -4.17
CA GLY A 12 7.00 -23.24 -2.77
C GLY A 12 5.85 -22.51 -2.09
N THR A 13 5.51 -22.94 -0.88
CA THR A 13 4.63 -22.19 0.01
C THR A 13 5.27 -20.83 0.28
N HIS A 14 4.78 -19.79 -0.39
CA HIS A 14 5.17 -18.42 -0.05
C HIS A 14 4.75 -18.18 1.40
N GLU A 15 5.71 -17.97 2.30
CA GLU A 15 5.43 -17.54 3.66
C GLU A 15 4.58 -16.26 3.58
N ARG A 16 3.44 -16.28 4.26
CA ARG A 16 2.51 -15.16 4.27
C ARG A 16 3.21 -14.00 4.96
N ALA A 17 3.31 -12.85 4.28
CA ALA A 17 3.91 -11.66 4.87
C ALA A 17 3.22 -11.31 6.20
N GLU A 18 4.02 -10.83 7.16
CA GLU A 18 3.53 -10.41 8.46
C GLU A 18 2.46 -9.33 8.29
N VAL A 19 1.27 -9.57 8.85
CA VAL A 19 0.18 -8.60 8.82
C VAL A 19 0.48 -7.56 9.89
N GLY A 20 0.70 -6.32 9.46
CA GLY A 20 0.91 -5.18 10.36
C GLY A 20 -0.31 -4.88 11.25
N PRO A 21 -0.19 -3.91 12.17
CA PRO A 21 -1.28 -3.52 13.05
C PRO A 21 -2.51 -3.07 12.26
N THR A 22 -3.70 -3.31 12.80
CA THR A 22 -4.97 -2.85 12.23
C THR A 22 -4.97 -1.33 12.07
N MET A 23 -5.38 -0.86 10.90
CA MET A 23 -5.48 0.57 10.57
C MET A 23 -6.62 0.82 9.58
N GLN A 24 -7.04 2.07 9.44
CA GLN A 24 -8.06 2.42 8.45
C GLN A 24 -7.50 2.28 7.04
N GLY A 25 -8.35 1.93 6.06
CA GLY A 25 -7.93 1.84 4.66
C GLY A 25 -7.37 3.15 4.10
N SER A 26 -7.88 4.29 4.58
CA SER A 26 -7.36 5.61 4.23
C SER A 26 -5.93 5.84 4.73
N ASP A 27 -5.60 5.40 5.95
CA ASP A 27 -4.25 5.45 6.49
C ASP A 27 -3.29 4.51 5.75
N ILE A 28 -3.77 3.34 5.30
CA ILE A 28 -2.97 2.41 4.47
C ILE A 28 -2.55 3.13 3.17
N LEU A 29 -3.50 3.77 2.50
CA LEU A 29 -3.24 4.47 1.25
C LEU A 29 -2.24 5.61 1.45
N VAL A 30 -2.44 6.45 2.46
CA VAL A 30 -1.50 7.56 2.77
C VAL A 30 -0.11 7.03 3.11
N THR A 31 -0.01 5.96 3.90
CA THR A 31 1.27 5.32 4.23
C THR A 31 1.96 4.75 2.99
N ALA A 32 1.20 4.15 2.08
CA ALA A 32 1.75 3.65 0.81
C ALA A 32 2.32 4.81 -0.04
N LEU A 33 1.62 5.94 -0.12
CA LEU A 33 2.12 7.14 -0.81
C LEU A 33 3.39 7.68 -0.16
N GLU A 34 3.47 7.71 1.18
CA GLU A 34 4.69 8.10 1.87
C GLU A 34 5.88 7.17 1.58
N ARG A 35 5.62 5.86 1.41
CA ARG A 35 6.66 4.86 1.08
C ARG A 35 7.17 5.00 -0.36
N GLU A 36 6.28 5.40 -1.27
CA GLU A 36 6.64 5.75 -2.65
C GLU A 36 7.30 7.13 -2.76
N GLY A 37 7.50 7.83 -1.63
CA GLY A 37 8.20 9.11 -1.61
C GLY A 37 7.36 10.29 -2.12
N VAL A 38 6.04 10.16 -2.14
CA VAL A 38 5.14 11.27 -2.48
C VAL A 38 5.28 12.36 -1.41
N ASP A 39 5.53 13.60 -1.84
CA ASP A 39 5.63 14.78 -0.96
C ASP A 39 4.49 15.78 -1.16
N THR A 40 3.81 15.76 -2.30
CA THR A 40 2.79 16.76 -2.67
C THR A 40 1.63 16.09 -3.40
N ILE A 41 0.40 16.43 -3.01
CA ILE A 41 -0.83 15.95 -3.63
C ILE A 41 -1.77 17.12 -3.92
N PHE A 42 -2.35 17.15 -5.11
CA PHE A 42 -3.45 18.05 -5.45
C PHE A 42 -4.76 17.30 -5.26
N ALA A 43 -5.59 17.76 -4.33
CA ALA A 43 -6.81 17.06 -3.95
C ALA A 43 -8.00 18.01 -3.87
N TYR A 44 -9.17 17.52 -4.27
CA TYR A 44 -10.43 18.24 -4.12
C TYR A 44 -11.36 17.44 -3.21
N PRO A 45 -11.73 17.96 -2.04
CA PRO A 45 -12.50 17.21 -1.07
C PRO A 45 -13.92 16.98 -1.53
N GLY A 46 -14.47 15.80 -1.20
CA GLY A 46 -15.86 15.43 -1.43
C GLY A 46 -16.31 14.37 -0.42
N GLY A 47 -17.61 14.11 -0.35
CA GLY A 47 -18.17 13.17 0.65
C GLY A 47 -17.56 11.77 0.56
N ALA A 48 -17.38 11.24 -0.66
CA ALA A 48 -16.81 9.91 -0.87
C ALA A 48 -15.29 9.84 -0.59
N SER A 49 -14.57 10.95 -0.74
CA SER A 49 -13.12 11.04 -0.50
C SER A 49 -12.77 11.58 0.88
N MET A 50 -13.76 11.85 1.74
CA MET A 50 -13.55 12.53 3.02
C MET A 50 -12.53 11.80 3.90
N GLU A 51 -12.63 10.47 4.01
CA GLU A 51 -11.71 9.66 4.81
C GLU A 51 -10.25 9.76 4.33
N LEU A 52 -10.03 9.88 3.02
CA LEU A 52 -8.70 10.10 2.45
C LEU A 52 -8.17 11.48 2.81
N HIS A 53 -9.00 12.50 2.70
CA HIS A 53 -8.63 13.86 3.13
C HIS A 53 -8.32 13.92 4.62
N GLN A 54 -9.10 13.23 5.46
CA GLN A 54 -8.82 13.14 6.90
C GLN A 54 -7.53 12.37 7.20
N ALA A 55 -7.18 11.34 6.42
CA ALA A 55 -5.89 10.68 6.55
C ALA A 55 -4.73 11.58 6.10
N LEU A 56 -4.90 12.33 5.02
CA LEU A 56 -3.89 13.26 4.51
C LEU A 56 -3.57 14.38 5.51
N THR A 57 -4.53 14.86 6.30
CA THR A 57 -4.26 15.87 7.34
C THR A 57 -3.41 15.34 8.50
N ARG A 58 -3.33 14.02 8.69
CA ARG A 58 -2.47 13.36 9.69
C ARG A 58 -1.05 13.13 9.19
N SER A 59 -0.83 13.11 7.86
CA SER A 59 0.52 12.99 7.31
C SER A 59 1.32 14.27 7.56
N LYS A 60 2.55 14.10 8.02
CA LYS A 60 3.52 15.19 8.18
C LYS A 60 4.48 15.31 6.99
N LYS A 61 4.44 14.34 6.07
CA LYS A 61 5.33 14.28 4.90
C LYS A 61 4.67 14.80 3.64
N ILE A 62 3.37 14.60 3.50
CA ILE A 62 2.62 14.95 2.29
C ILE A 62 1.94 16.29 2.46
N ARG A 63 2.30 17.26 1.62
CA ARG A 63 1.61 18.54 1.46
C ARG A 63 0.40 18.37 0.55
N THR A 64 -0.79 18.63 1.08
CA THR A 64 -2.01 18.65 0.26
C THR A 64 -2.29 20.07 -0.24
N ILE A 65 -2.44 20.24 -1.54
CA ILE A 65 -2.87 21.47 -2.20
C ILE A 65 -4.34 21.31 -2.58
N LEU A 66 -5.18 22.19 -2.02
CA LEU A 66 -6.60 22.25 -2.32
C LEU A 66 -6.87 23.41 -3.32
N PRO A 67 -7.81 23.26 -4.26
CA PRO A 67 -8.43 24.39 -4.95
C PRO A 67 -9.14 25.36 -4.01
#